data_AF-A0A228JTQ7-F1
#
_entry.id   AF-A0A228JTQ7-F1
#
_cell.length_a   1.000
_cell.length_b   1.000
_cell.length_c   1.000
_cell.angle_alpha   90.00
_cell.angle_beta   90.00
_cell.angle_gamma   90.00
#
_symmetry.space_group_name_H-M   'P 1'
#
loop_
_entity.id
_entity.type
_entity.pdbx_description
1 polymer ?
#
loop_
_entity_poly.entity_id
_entity_poly.type
_entity_poly.pdbx_seq_one_letter_code
_entity_poly.pdbx_strand_id
1 'polypeptide(L)'
;MKDDTWERLEAFTREELGRPLLGGKLNLQPESRLEQDLGVTGLDGVEFIDRWAETFGVDAQGFPYRRYFGPEGQELLSSIIGLFVKRRRHPERRPLTLGMLAEATRRGKWDTDAIEAAVGQ
;
A
#
# COMPACT_ATOMS: atom_id res chain seq x y z
N MET A 1 -22.08 1.65 10.35
CA MET A 1 -21.55 1.02 9.11
C MET A 1 -20.21 1.66 8.74
N LYS A 2 -19.27 1.82 9.69
CA LYS A 2 -18.03 2.58 9.49
C LYS A 2 -16.80 1.69 9.26
N ASP A 3 -16.94 0.36 9.31
CA ASP A 3 -15.80 -0.54 9.47
C ASP A 3 -15.73 -1.69 8.45
N ASP A 4 -16.80 -1.99 7.71
CA ASP A 4 -16.80 -3.09 6.73
C ASP A 4 -15.72 -2.93 5.64
N THR A 5 -15.49 -1.69 5.17
CA THR A 5 -14.43 -1.42 4.19
C THR A 5 -13.04 -1.65 4.78
N TRP A 6 -12.82 -1.23 6.03
CA TRP A 6 -11.52 -1.38 6.68
C TRP A 6 -11.24 -2.86 6.98
N GLU A 7 -12.19 -3.59 7.53
CA GLU A 7 -12.06 -5.02 7.84
C GLU A 7 -11.77 -5.84 6.57
N ARG A 8 -12.46 -5.53 5.46
CA ARG A 8 -12.20 -6.19 4.17
C ARG A 8 -10.83 -5.83 3.61
N LEU A 9 -10.42 -4.56 3.69
CA LEU A 9 -9.09 -4.12 3.24
C LEU A 9 -7.99 -4.77 4.07
N GLU A 10 -8.20 -4.88 5.38
CA GLU A 10 -7.29 -5.55 6.29
C GLU A 10 -7.15 -7.03 5.91
N ALA A 11 -8.27 -7.73 5.70
CA ALA A 11 -8.27 -9.12 5.29
C ALA A 11 -7.56 -9.34 3.95
N PHE A 12 -7.87 -8.50 2.95
CA PHE A 12 -7.20 -8.51 1.64
C PHE A 12 -5.69 -8.29 1.79
N THR A 13 -5.28 -7.27 2.54
CA THR A 13 -3.87 -6.94 2.75
C THR A 13 -3.13 -8.10 3.45
N ARG A 14 -3.77 -8.77 4.42
CA ARG A 14 -3.20 -9.96 5.07
C ARG A 14 -3.07 -11.15 4.14
N GLU A 15 -3.98 -11.29 3.17
CA GLU A 15 -3.93 -12.36 2.18
C GLU A 15 -2.80 -12.12 1.19
N GLU A 16 -2.71 -10.90 0.64
CA GLU A 16 -1.69 -10.52 -0.34
C GLU A 16 -0.27 -10.52 0.23
N LEU A 17 -0.08 -10.07 1.48
CA LEU A 17 1.23 -10.08 2.14
C LEU A 17 1.60 -11.45 2.73
N GLY A 18 0.64 -12.37 2.77
CA GLY A 18 0.76 -13.64 3.46
C GLY A 18 0.71 -13.53 4.99
N ARG A 19 0.50 -14.69 5.62
CA ARG A 19 0.58 -14.81 7.09
C ARG A 19 2.05 -14.70 7.50
N PRO A 20 2.41 -13.89 8.50
CA PRO A 20 3.79 -13.85 8.96
C PRO A 20 4.17 -15.25 9.43
N LEU A 21 5.30 -15.75 8.91
CA LEU A 21 5.81 -17.11 9.18
C LEU A 21 5.95 -17.40 10.69
N LEU A 22 5.97 -16.35 11.51
CA LEU A 22 6.09 -16.38 12.96
C LEU A 22 4.78 -15.98 13.67
N GLY A 23 3.63 -16.53 13.29
CA GLY A 23 2.41 -16.61 14.12
C GLY A 23 1.83 -15.31 14.71
N GLY A 24 2.34 -14.14 14.34
CA GLY A 24 1.90 -12.84 14.84
C GLY A 24 0.73 -12.30 14.02
N LYS A 25 -0.18 -11.54 14.64
CA LYS A 25 -1.10 -10.71 13.86
C LYS A 25 -0.30 -9.54 13.30
N LEU A 26 -0.19 -9.44 11.98
CA LEU A 26 0.34 -8.24 11.31
C LEU A 26 -0.54 -7.05 11.76
N ASN A 27 -0.03 -6.12 12.55
CA ASN A 27 -0.86 -5.05 13.10
C ASN A 27 -1.03 -3.95 12.03
N LEU A 28 -2.06 -4.11 11.20
CA LEU A 28 -2.39 -3.16 10.13
C LEU A 28 -3.16 -1.99 10.72
N GLN A 29 -2.71 -0.78 10.42
CA GLN A 29 -3.33 0.48 10.83
C GLN A 29 -3.56 1.35 9.60
N PRO A 30 -4.52 2.29 9.61
CA PRO A 30 -4.74 3.20 8.49
C PRO A 30 -3.48 3.99 8.10
N GLU A 31 -2.60 4.24 9.06
CA GLU A 31 -1.33 4.94 8.87
C GLU A 31 -0.22 4.00 8.37
N SER A 32 -0.44 2.69 8.34
CA SER A 32 0.53 1.71 7.83
C SER A 32 0.85 2.00 6.37
N ARG A 33 2.15 2.16 6.11
CA ARG A 33 2.69 2.54 4.81
C ARG A 33 3.06 1.30 4.02
N LEU A 34 2.65 1.28 2.75
CA LEU A 34 2.80 0.11 1.88
C LEU A 34 4.28 -0.28 1.68
N GLU A 35 5.15 0.68 1.37
CA GLU A 35 6.59 0.41 1.21
C GLU A 35 7.33 0.26 2.55
N GLN A 36 7.08 1.16 3.50
CA GLN A 36 7.90 1.28 4.72
C GLN A 36 7.45 0.38 5.87
N ASP A 37 6.19 0.01 5.97
CA ASP A 37 5.71 -0.85 7.05
C ASP A 37 5.41 -2.26 6.53
N LEU A 38 4.89 -2.36 5.30
CA LEU A 38 4.46 -3.63 4.70
C LEU A 38 5.50 -4.24 3.74
N GLY A 39 6.49 -3.45 3.29
CA GLY A 39 7.58 -3.94 2.45
C GLY A 39 7.19 -4.18 0.99
N VAL A 40 6.01 -3.74 0.58
CA VAL A 40 5.53 -3.85 -0.80
C VAL A 40 6.14 -2.71 -1.61
N THR A 41 7.01 -3.02 -2.57
CA THR A 41 7.80 -2.01 -3.31
C THR A 41 7.77 -2.27 -4.80
N GLY A 42 8.01 -1.23 -5.62
CA GLY A 42 8.13 -1.35 -7.07
C GLY A 42 6.97 -2.13 -7.70
N LEU A 43 7.30 -3.19 -8.45
CA LEU A 43 6.36 -4.06 -9.15
C LEU A 43 5.36 -4.75 -8.22
N ASP A 44 5.78 -5.20 -7.03
CA ASP A 44 4.85 -5.79 -6.03
C ASP A 44 3.79 -4.76 -5.60
N GLY A 45 4.18 -3.48 -5.56
CA GLY A 45 3.28 -2.36 -5.29
C GLY A 45 2.27 -2.12 -6.39
N VAL A 46 2.70 -2.23 -7.65
CA VAL A 46 1.81 -2.13 -8.80
C VAL A 46 0.79 -3.27 -8.79
N GLU A 47 1.25 -4.52 -8.63
CA GLU A 47 0.37 -5.69 -8.58
C GLU A 47 -0.63 -5.62 -7.42
N PHE A 48 -0.18 -5.18 -6.24
CA PHE A 48 -1.04 -5.00 -5.08
C PHE A 48 -2.17 -4.00 -5.36
N ILE A 49 -1.85 -2.86 -5.99
CA ILE A 49 -2.83 -1.82 -6.30
C ILE A 49 -3.82 -2.28 -7.36
N ASP A 50 -3.36 -2.99 -8.39
CA ASP A 50 -4.24 -3.52 -9.43
C ASP A 50 -5.23 -4.54 -8.85
N ARG A 51 -4.75 -5.48 -8.03
CA ARG A 51 -5.61 -6.47 -7.35
C ARG A 51 -6.57 -5.83 -6.36
N TRP A 52 -6.12 -4.80 -5.63
CA TRP A 52 -6.99 -4.04 -4.74
C TRP A 52 -8.10 -3.34 -5.52
N ALA A 53 -7.76 -2.66 -6.62
CA ALA A 53 -8.75 -1.98 -7.46
C ALA A 53 -9.77 -2.96 -8.03
N GLU A 54 -9.33 -4.12 -8.52
CA GLU A 54 -10.20 -5.19 -9.02
C GLU A 54 -11.11 -5.76 -7.91
N THR A 55 -10.52 -6.10 -6.75
CA THR A 55 -11.23 -6.73 -5.63
C THR A 55 -12.30 -5.83 -5.03
N PHE A 56 -12.02 -4.53 -4.94
CA PHE A 56 -12.90 -3.55 -4.33
C PHE A 56 -13.76 -2.78 -5.35
N GLY A 57 -13.58 -3.04 -6.65
CA GLY A 57 -14.27 -2.33 -7.73
C GLY A 57 -13.97 -0.84 -7.73
N VAL A 58 -12.73 -0.46 -7.42
CA VAL A 58 -12.29 0.94 -7.37
C VAL A 58 -11.76 1.37 -8.73
N ASP A 59 -12.28 2.49 -9.24
CA ASP A 59 -11.71 3.11 -10.43
C ASP A 59 -10.35 3.74 -10.10
N ALA A 60 -9.28 3.01 -10.43
CA ALA A 60 -7.90 3.46 -10.27
C ALA A 60 -7.33 4.10 -11.56
N GLN A 61 -8.17 4.49 -12.52
CA GLN A 61 -7.70 5.17 -13.75
C GLN A 61 -6.94 6.46 -13.39
N GLY A 62 -5.65 6.49 -13.71
CA GLY A 62 -4.79 7.65 -13.42
C GLY A 62 -4.10 7.61 -12.05
N PHE A 63 -4.07 6.45 -11.37
CA PHE A 63 -3.27 6.27 -10.16
C PHE A 63 -1.80 6.67 -10.40
N PRO A 64 -1.23 7.60 -9.62
CA PRO A 64 0.11 8.12 -9.88
C PRO A 64 1.17 7.20 -9.28
N TYR A 65 1.41 6.03 -9.88
CA TYR A 65 2.38 5.05 -9.37
C TYR A 65 3.75 5.67 -9.09
N ARG A 66 4.25 6.57 -9.96
CA ARG A 66 5.53 7.27 -9.77
C ARG A 66 5.59 8.23 -8.57
N ARG A 67 4.44 8.62 -8.03
CA ARG A 67 4.33 9.49 -6.84
C ARG A 67 4.55 8.67 -5.56
N TYR A 68 4.03 7.45 -5.54
CA TYR A 68 4.03 6.58 -4.36
C TYR A 68 5.13 5.52 -4.39
N PHE A 69 5.44 4.98 -5.56
CA PHE A 69 6.49 3.98 -5.77
C PHE A 69 7.69 4.62 -6.45
N GLY A 70 8.90 4.27 -5.98
CA GLY A 70 10.13 4.78 -6.56
C GLY A 70 10.34 4.33 -8.02
N PRO A 71 11.12 5.10 -8.83
CA PRO A 71 11.54 4.64 -10.14
C PRO A 71 12.33 3.34 -9.98
N GLU A 72 11.79 2.27 -10.52
CA GLU A 72 12.33 0.92 -10.40
C GLU A 72 13.79 0.88 -10.88
N GLY A 73 14.70 0.39 -10.03
CA GLY A 73 16.09 0.21 -10.43
C GLY A 73 17.13 0.05 -9.31
N GLN A 74 16.81 0.27 -8.03
CA GLN A 74 17.80 0.08 -6.96
C GLN A 74 17.39 -0.93 -5.85
N GLU A 75 16.10 -1.15 -5.60
CA GLU A 75 15.67 -2.11 -4.55
C GLU A 75 15.45 -3.54 -5.09
N LEU A 76 15.25 -3.73 -6.40
CA LEU A 76 15.00 -5.06 -7.00
C LEU A 76 16.16 -6.05 -6.80
N LEU A 77 17.38 -5.54 -6.57
CA LEU A 77 18.56 -6.37 -6.26
C LEU A 77 18.67 -6.76 -4.77
N SER A 78 17.95 -6.08 -3.88
CA SER A 78 17.98 -6.40 -2.44
C SER A 78 17.00 -7.51 -2.06
N SER A 79 16.01 -7.85 -2.89
CA SER A 79 15.04 -8.91 -2.57
C SER A 79 15.51 -10.33 -2.95
N ILE A 80 16.48 -10.48 -3.86
CA ILE A 80 17.04 -11.81 -4.23
C ILE A 80 18.11 -12.28 -3.22
N ILE A 81 18.68 -11.35 -2.45
CA ILE A 81 19.68 -11.66 -1.43
C ILE A 81 19.04 -11.29 -0.11
N GLY A 82 18.65 -12.26 0.72
CA GLY A 82 17.97 -12.11 2.03
C GLY A 82 18.77 -11.32 3.07
N LEU A 83 19.10 -10.08 2.74
CA LEU A 83 19.86 -9.14 3.53
C LEU A 83 18.88 -8.03 3.88
N PHE A 84 18.57 -7.93 5.17
CA PHE A 84 17.93 -6.76 5.75
C PHE A 84 18.80 -5.52 5.48
N VAL A 85 18.75 -4.98 4.27
CA VAL A 85 19.44 -3.75 3.91
C VAL A 85 18.63 -2.62 4.51
N LYS A 86 19.18 -2.09 5.60
CA LYS A 86 18.86 -0.82 6.27
C LYS A 86 18.32 0.19 5.24
N ARG A 87 16.98 0.32 5.18
CA ARG A 87 16.23 1.17 4.25
C ARG A 87 16.93 2.52 4.10
N ARG A 88 17.46 2.77 2.90
CA ARG A 88 18.02 4.07 2.53
C ARG A 88 16.88 5.08 2.65
N ARG A 89 17.08 6.08 3.52
CA ARG A 89 16.26 7.29 3.62
C ARG A 89 16.26 7.97 2.25
N HIS A 90 15.29 7.65 1.41
CA HIS A 90 14.95 8.47 0.25
C HIS A 90 14.14 9.67 0.75
N PRO A 91 14.48 10.90 0.31
CA PRO A 91 13.83 12.12 0.78
C PRO A 91 12.40 12.24 0.23
N GLU A 92 11.49 12.67 1.11
CA GLU A 92 10.23 13.42 0.85
C GLU A 92 9.21 12.87 -0.17
N ARG A 93 9.11 11.56 -0.41
CA ARG A 93 7.92 11.00 -1.09
C ARG A 93 6.81 10.78 -0.08
N ARG A 94 5.58 11.22 -0.38
CA ARG A 94 4.41 10.92 0.45
C ARG A 94 4.19 9.40 0.43
N PRO A 95 4.24 8.73 1.59
CA PRO A 95 4.02 7.30 1.62
C PRO A 95 2.56 6.99 1.30
N LEU A 96 2.33 5.96 0.50
CA LEU A 96 1.00 5.40 0.29
C LEU A 96 0.59 4.59 1.52
N THR A 97 -0.53 4.93 2.15
CA THR A 97 -1.02 4.25 3.35
C THR A 97 -2.28 3.44 3.08
N LEU A 98 -2.56 2.47 3.96
CA LEU A 98 -3.81 1.71 3.91
C LEU A 98 -5.06 2.60 4.09
N GLY A 99 -4.95 3.68 4.85
CA GLY A 99 -6.02 4.66 5.03
C GLY A 99 -6.40 5.36 3.72
N MET A 100 -5.41 5.65 2.86
CA MET A 100 -5.67 6.20 1.53
C MET A 100 -6.43 5.21 0.64
N LEU A 101 -6.07 3.93 0.69
CA LEU A 101 -6.79 2.88 -0.03
C LEU A 101 -8.21 2.69 0.52
N ALA A 102 -8.38 2.69 1.84
CA ALA A 102 -9.69 2.59 2.46
C ALA A 102 -10.61 3.76 2.03
N GLU A 103 -10.06 4.97 1.95
CA GLU A 103 -10.79 6.15 1.52
C GLU A 103 -11.17 6.08 0.03
N ALA A 104 -10.25 5.64 -0.83
CA ALA A 104 -10.53 5.41 -2.24
C ALA A 104 -11.62 4.33 -2.45
N THR A 105 -11.59 3.25 -1.66
CA THR A 105 -12.63 2.22 -1.67
C THR A 105 -13.98 2.78 -1.25
N ARG A 106 -14.03 3.65 -0.23
CA ARG A 106 -15.28 4.32 0.17
C ARG A 106 -15.86 5.21 -0.94
N ARG A 107 -14.98 5.82 -1.74
CA ARG A 107 -15.34 6.70 -2.86
C ARG A 107 -15.66 5.93 -4.14
N GLY A 108 -15.22 4.68 -4.26
CA GLY A 108 -15.28 3.87 -5.47
C GLY A 108 -14.34 4.35 -6.59
N LYS A 109 -13.46 5.31 -6.30
CA LYS A 109 -12.47 5.84 -7.26
C LYS A 109 -11.25 6.41 -6.56
N TRP A 110 -10.11 6.38 -7.25
CA TRP A 110 -8.89 7.01 -6.81
C TRP A 110 -8.87 8.50 -7.20
N ASP A 111 -8.85 9.37 -6.21
CA ASP A 111 -8.67 10.81 -6.39
C ASP A 111 -7.49 11.26 -5.51
N THR A 112 -6.31 11.39 -6.13
CA THR A 112 -5.04 11.66 -5.43
C THR A 112 -5.13 12.88 -4.51
N ASP A 113 -5.67 14.00 -5.00
CA ASP A 113 -5.71 15.25 -4.24
C ASP A 113 -6.72 15.13 -3.08
N ALA A 114 -7.91 14.62 -3.38
CA ALA A 114 -8.97 14.52 -2.39
C ALA A 114 -8.69 13.46 -1.31
N ILE A 115 -7.97 12.38 -1.66
CA ILE A 115 -7.55 11.34 -0.71
C ILE A 115 -6.39 11.85 0.15
N GLU A 116 -5.37 12.47 -0.45
CA GLU A 116 -4.24 13.01 0.32
C GLU A 116 -4.68 14.13 1.28
N ALA A 117 -5.68 14.93 0.90
CA ALA A 117 -6.28 15.93 1.78
C ALA A 117 -7.13 15.31 2.90
N ALA A 118 -7.82 14.20 2.63
CA ALA A 118 -8.67 13.53 3.62
C ALA A 118 -7.87 12.77 4.68
N VAL A 119 -6.75 12.17 4.30
CA VAL A 119 -5.89 11.35 5.19
C VAL A 119 -4.74 12.17 5.79
N GLY A 120 -4.41 13.32 5.20
CA GLY A 120 -3.29 14.17 5.61
C GLY A 120 -3.57 15.19 6.73
N GLN A 121 -4.67 15.06 7.47
CA GLN A 121 -5.00 15.90 8.64
C GLN A 121 -4.75 15.19 9.96
#